data_AF-U2NSE0-F1
#
_entry.id   AF-U2NSE0-F1
#
_cell.length_a   1.000
_cell.length_b   1.000
_cell.length_c   1.000
_cell.angle_alpha   90.00
_cell.angle_beta   90.00
_cell.angle_gamma   90.00
#
_symmetry.space_group_name_H-M   'P 1'
#
loop_
_entity.id
_entity.type
_entity.pdbx_description
1 polymer ?
#
loop_
_entity_poly.entity_id
_entity_poly.type
_entity_poly.pdbx_seq_one_letter_code
_entity_poly.pdbx_strand_id
1 'polypeptide(L)'
;MSVKVTIKLDKTKISNLEKASQKAFEMTVEAVLSDIKTSAVVPKDTGELERSGFVDTSQIKNMIASIVFDTPYARRLYWHPEFNFRTDKNINAQGKWMQMYLDGDKQKFIKETYMNFLKMLSKGLIK
;
A
#
# COMPACT_ATOMS: atom_id res chain seq x y z
N MET A 1 -32.95 0.15 36.40
CA MET A 1 -33.34 -0.91 35.46
C MET A 1 -32.12 -1.34 34.66
N SER A 2 -31.71 -2.60 34.71
CA SER A 2 -30.66 -3.14 33.83
C SER A 2 -31.31 -3.95 32.71
N VAL A 3 -31.09 -3.56 31.46
CA VAL A 3 -31.56 -4.32 30.30
C VAL A 3 -30.53 -5.37 29.94
N LYS A 4 -30.95 -6.64 29.86
CA LYS A 4 -30.08 -7.75 29.47
C LYS A 4 -30.26 -7.99 27.97
N VAL A 5 -29.26 -7.61 27.17
CA VAL A 5 -29.25 -7.84 25.72
C VAL A 5 -28.46 -9.11 25.43
N THR A 6 -29.04 -10.04 24.69
CA THR A 6 -28.35 -11.26 24.21
C THR A 6 -28.05 -11.11 22.73
N ILE A 7 -26.77 -11.01 22.38
CA ILE A 7 -26.31 -10.87 20.98
C ILE A 7 -25.86 -12.24 20.49
N LYS A 8 -26.37 -12.68 19.32
CA LYS A 8 -25.88 -13.87 18.60
C LYS A 8 -25.07 -13.42 17.39
N LEU A 9 -23.77 -13.70 17.43
CA LEU A 9 -22.85 -13.39 16.34
C LEU A 9 -22.72 -14.55 15.35
N ASP A 10 -22.76 -14.24 14.06
CA ASP A 10 -22.47 -15.21 13.00
C ASP A 10 -20.95 -15.33 12.81
N LYS A 11 -20.35 -16.31 13.49
CA LYS A 11 -18.90 -16.55 13.47
C LYS A 11 -18.36 -16.81 12.06
N THR A 12 -19.16 -17.42 11.19
CA THR A 12 -18.77 -17.76 9.82
C THR A 12 -18.63 -16.49 8.99
N LYS A 13 -19.59 -15.57 9.09
CA LYS A 13 -19.53 -14.28 8.39
C LYS A 13 -18.40 -13.40 8.93
N ILE A 14 -18.16 -13.42 10.24
CA ILE A 14 -17.03 -12.68 10.85
C ILE A 14 -15.70 -13.21 10.31
N SER A 15 -15.48 -14.52 10.30
CA SER A 15 -14.24 -15.10 9.76
C SER A 15 -14.05 -14.79 8.27
N ASN A 16 -15.14 -14.76 7.49
CA ASN A 16 -15.07 -14.36 6.09
C ASN A 16 -14.68 -12.88 5.92
N LEU A 17 -15.19 -12.00 6.78
CA LEU A 17 -14.81 -10.58 6.79
C LEU A 17 -13.35 -10.38 7.18
N GLU A 18 -12.85 -11.10 8.19
CA GLU A 18 -11.44 -11.04 8.58
C GLU A 18 -10.50 -11.47 7.44
N LYS A 19 -10.82 -12.58 6.76
CA LYS A 19 -10.06 -13.04 5.59
C LYS A 19 -10.14 -12.07 4.42
N ALA A 20 -11.32 -11.49 4.16
CA ALA A 20 -11.51 -10.49 3.13
C ALA A 20 -10.71 -9.22 3.44
N SER A 21 -10.69 -8.78 4.70
CA SER A 21 -9.93 -7.64 5.21
C SER A 21 -8.42 -7.84 5.00
N GLN A 22 -7.90 -8.99 5.42
CA GLN A 22 -6.47 -9.30 5.27
C GLN A 22 -6.05 -9.34 3.80
N LYS A 23 -6.84 -9.98 2.94
CA LYS A 23 -6.56 -10.05 1.51
C LYS A 23 -6.73 -8.70 0.80
N ALA A 24 -7.72 -7.90 1.19
CA ALA A 24 -7.89 -6.54 0.70
C ALA A 24 -6.68 -5.67 1.05
N PHE A 25 -6.15 -5.82 2.27
CA PHE A 25 -4.95 -5.11 2.70
C PHE A 25 -3.72 -5.51 1.87
N GLU A 26 -3.46 -6.81 1.69
CA GLU A 26 -2.37 -7.31 0.83
C GLU A 26 -2.45 -6.73 -0.59
N MET A 27 -3.61 -6.85 -1.24
CA MET A 27 -3.83 -6.29 -2.58
C MET A 27 -3.65 -4.77 -2.63
N THR A 28 -4.02 -4.05 -1.56
CA THR A 28 -3.84 -2.60 -1.47
C THR A 28 -2.37 -2.23 -1.50
N VAL A 29 -1.54 -2.94 -0.73
CA VAL A 29 -0.10 -2.63 -0.65
C VAL A 29 0.61 -2.93 -1.96
N GLU A 30 0.23 -4.01 -2.65
CA GLU A 30 0.68 -4.29 -4.02
C GLU A 30 0.25 -3.21 -5.01
N ALA A 31 -1.00 -2.74 -4.93
CA ALA A 31 -1.50 -1.66 -5.76
C ALA A 31 -0.75 -0.35 -5.52
N VAL A 32 -0.37 -0.05 -4.28
CA VAL A 32 0.47 1.11 -3.94
C VAL A 32 1.86 0.97 -4.56
N LEU A 33 2.51 -0.19 -4.46
CA LEU A 33 3.80 -0.41 -5.13
C LEU A 33 3.69 -0.24 -6.65
N SER A 34 2.62 -0.75 -7.26
CA SER A 34 2.35 -0.58 -8.69
C SER A 34 2.18 0.91 -9.04
N ASP A 35 1.37 1.63 -8.27
CA ASP A 35 1.13 3.06 -8.47
C ASP A 35 2.40 3.90 -8.30
N ILE A 36 3.29 3.55 -7.36
CA ILE A 36 4.63 4.18 -7.23
C ILE A 36 5.41 4.07 -8.55
N LYS A 37 5.39 2.89 -9.19
CA LYS A 37 6.09 2.65 -10.46
C LYS A 37 5.42 3.42 -11.60
N THR A 38 4.09 3.35 -11.71
CA THR A 38 3.33 4.02 -12.78
C THR A 38 3.36 5.55 -12.69
N SER A 39 3.51 6.09 -11.48
CA SER A 39 3.64 7.54 -11.27
C SER A 39 4.96 8.11 -11.79
N ALA A 40 5.91 7.24 -12.16
CA ALA A 40 7.22 7.63 -12.66
C ALA A 40 7.99 8.55 -11.69
N VAL A 41 7.88 8.28 -10.38
CA VAL A 41 8.48 9.09 -9.30
C VAL A 41 9.80 8.54 -8.78
N VAL A 42 10.08 7.26 -9.04
CA VAL A 42 11.29 6.59 -8.60
C VAL A 42 12.46 6.99 -9.52
N PRO A 43 13.61 7.43 -8.99
CA PRO A 43 14.78 7.71 -9.80
C PRO A 43 15.23 6.51 -10.65
N LYS A 44 15.49 6.75 -11.94
CA LYS A 44 15.71 5.66 -12.90
C LYS A 44 16.88 5.95 -13.83
N ASP A 45 17.92 5.14 -13.71
CA ASP A 45 18.96 5.01 -14.72
C ASP A 45 18.83 3.65 -15.43
N THR A 46 19.33 2.56 -14.86
CA THR A 46 19.21 1.20 -15.43
C THR A 46 17.87 0.49 -15.11
N GLY A 47 17.05 1.10 -14.23
CA GLY A 47 15.80 0.53 -13.73
C GLY A 47 15.95 -0.38 -12.52
N GLU A 48 17.16 -0.60 -12.02
CA GLU A 48 17.40 -1.57 -10.92
C GLU A 48 16.73 -1.16 -9.61
N LEU A 49 16.68 0.13 -9.31
CA LEU A 49 15.96 0.64 -8.13
C LEU A 49 14.48 0.25 -8.18
N GLU A 50 13.82 0.51 -9.31
CA GLU A 50 12.40 0.22 -9.49
C GLU A 50 12.10 -1.29 -9.47
N ARG A 51 13.02 -2.12 -10.00
CA ARG A 51 12.92 -3.58 -9.96
C ARG A 51 13.11 -4.16 -8.56
N SER A 52 14.00 -3.57 -7.76
CA SER A 52 14.21 -3.95 -6.36
C SER A 52 13.03 -3.64 -5.44
N GLY A 53 12.03 -2.90 -5.93
CA GLY A 53 10.82 -2.56 -5.18
C GLY A 53 9.91 -3.77 -5.03
N PHE A 54 9.73 -4.26 -3.80
CA PHE A 54 8.83 -5.36 -3.45
C PHE A 54 8.00 -5.06 -2.19
N VAL A 55 6.93 -5.84 -1.99
CA VAL A 55 6.10 -5.79 -0.78
C VAL A 55 6.53 -6.90 0.16
N ASP A 56 6.87 -6.55 1.40
CA ASP A 56 7.08 -7.49 2.50
C ASP A 56 5.78 -7.66 3.29
N THR A 57 5.22 -8.87 3.20
CA THR A 57 3.98 -9.29 3.88
C THR A 57 4.24 -10.18 5.09
N SER A 58 5.48 -10.24 5.60
CA SER A 58 5.85 -11.10 6.75
C SER A 58 4.98 -10.87 8.00
N GLN A 59 4.44 -9.66 8.18
CA GLN A 59 3.57 -9.29 9.30
C GLN A 59 2.11 -9.07 8.90
N ILE A 60 1.66 -9.61 7.76
CA ILE A 60 0.30 -9.41 7.24
C ILE A 60 -0.79 -9.83 8.23
N LYS A 61 -0.51 -10.82 9.10
CA LYS A 61 -1.42 -11.26 10.17
C LYS A 61 -1.72 -10.16 11.19
N ASN A 62 -0.79 -9.24 11.38
CA ASN A 62 -0.94 -8.07 12.25
C ASN A 62 -1.46 -6.85 11.48
N MET A 63 -1.87 -7.02 10.21
CA MET A 63 -2.21 -5.92 9.29
C MET A 63 -1.07 -4.92 9.10
N ILE A 64 0.17 -5.43 9.08
CA ILE A 64 1.39 -4.65 8.84
C ILE A 64 2.08 -5.23 7.60
N ALA A 65 2.41 -4.35 6.65
CA ALA A 65 3.20 -4.69 5.47
C ALA A 65 4.12 -3.52 5.14
N SER A 66 5.25 -3.82 4.49
CA SER A 66 6.26 -2.81 4.14
C SER A 66 6.50 -2.80 2.64
N ILE A 67 6.70 -1.63 2.07
CA ILE A 67 7.21 -1.49 0.70
C ILE A 67 8.71 -1.22 0.80
N VAL A 68 9.52 -2.10 0.23
CA VAL A 68 10.98 -2.10 0.38
C VAL A 68 11.63 -1.91 -0.98
N PHE A 69 12.65 -1.06 -1.04
CA PHE A 69 13.53 -0.88 -2.21
C PHE A 69 14.94 -1.33 -1.82
N ASP A 70 15.30 -2.54 -2.22
CA ASP A 70 16.52 -3.21 -1.77
C ASP A 70 17.71 -2.96 -2.71
N THR A 71 18.13 -1.69 -2.79
CA THR A 71 19.42 -1.34 -3.41
C THR A 71 20.29 -0.56 -2.43
N PRO A 72 21.63 -0.74 -2.46
CA PRO A 72 22.54 -0.05 -1.54
C PRO A 72 22.42 1.48 -1.56
N TYR A 73 21.98 2.03 -2.68
CA TYR A 73 21.83 3.47 -2.90
C TYR A 73 20.40 3.99 -2.72
N ALA A 74 19.38 3.13 -2.51
CA ALA A 74 17.99 3.55 -2.35
C ALA A 74 17.83 4.61 -1.25
N ARG A 75 18.42 4.35 -0.07
CA ARG A 75 18.37 5.28 1.08
C ARG A 75 18.97 6.65 0.74
N ARG A 76 20.08 6.67 0.00
CA ARG A 76 20.76 7.91 -0.40
C ARG A 76 19.88 8.69 -1.37
N LEU A 77 19.29 8.05 -2.37
CA LEU A 77 18.42 8.75 -3.32
C LEU A 77 17.12 9.22 -2.66
N TYR A 78 16.60 8.45 -1.70
CA TYR A 78 15.34 8.77 -1.02
C TYR A 78 15.48 10.01 -0.13
N TRP A 79 16.51 10.10 0.71
CA TRP A 79 16.60 11.17 1.71
C TRP A 79 17.22 12.47 1.21
N HIS A 80 17.67 12.52 -0.05
CA HIS A 80 18.30 13.68 -0.68
C HIS A 80 17.45 14.26 -1.82
N PRO A 81 16.29 14.91 -1.51
CA PRO A 81 15.44 15.51 -2.53
C PRO A 81 16.08 16.69 -3.28
N GLU A 82 17.18 17.24 -2.78
CA GLU A 82 17.95 18.32 -3.40
C GLU A 82 18.75 17.89 -4.64
N PHE A 83 18.83 16.59 -4.93
CA PHE A 83 19.55 16.10 -6.09
C PHE A 83 18.82 16.43 -7.40
N ASN A 84 19.61 16.71 -8.45
CA ASN A 84 19.11 16.84 -9.81
C ASN A 84 18.89 15.45 -10.41
N PHE A 85 17.70 14.89 -10.17
CA PHE A 85 17.32 13.60 -10.72
C PHE A 85 17.14 13.67 -12.25
N ARG A 86 17.58 12.61 -12.93
CA ARG A 86 17.30 12.45 -14.36
C ARG A 86 15.82 12.16 -14.57
N THR A 87 15.21 12.89 -15.48
CA THR A 87 13.77 12.80 -15.81
C THR A 87 13.50 12.26 -17.22
N ASP A 88 14.54 11.78 -17.91
CA ASP A 88 14.45 11.22 -19.27
C ASP A 88 13.61 9.94 -19.32
N LYS A 89 13.64 9.12 -18.26
CA LYS A 89 12.88 7.86 -18.16
C LYS A 89 11.64 8.01 -17.29
N ASN A 90 11.81 8.62 -16.11
CA ASN A 90 10.75 8.84 -15.15
C ASN A 90 10.58 10.35 -14.97
N ILE A 91 9.56 10.91 -15.62
CA ILE A 91 9.37 12.37 -15.73
C ILE A 91 9.20 13.06 -14.36
N ASN A 92 8.69 12.33 -13.36
CA ASN A 92 8.45 12.83 -12.01
C ASN A 92 9.50 12.34 -11.01
N ALA A 93 10.67 11.90 -11.47
CA ALA A 93 11.72 11.37 -10.61
C ALA A 93 12.12 12.38 -9.53
N GLN A 94 12.03 11.96 -8.28
CA GLN A 94 12.27 12.82 -7.12
C GLN A 94 12.79 12.02 -5.93
N GLY A 95 13.40 12.69 -4.96
CA GLY A 95 13.64 12.11 -3.63
C GLY A 95 12.33 11.96 -2.87
N LYS A 96 12.37 11.25 -1.74
CA LYS A 96 11.21 11.01 -0.86
C LYS A 96 9.96 10.55 -1.61
N TRP A 97 10.11 9.72 -2.65
CA TRP A 97 9.02 9.34 -3.57
C TRP A 97 7.85 8.60 -2.91
N MET A 98 8.01 8.08 -1.69
CA MET A 98 6.89 7.50 -0.90
C MET A 98 6.10 8.54 -0.11
N GLN A 99 6.62 9.75 0.08
CA GLN A 99 6.03 10.78 0.92
C GLN A 99 4.60 11.14 0.47
N MET A 100 4.35 11.14 -0.85
CA MET A 100 3.01 11.38 -1.41
C MET A 100 1.92 10.43 -0.92
N TYR A 101 2.28 9.23 -0.45
CA TYR A 101 1.37 8.23 0.09
C TYR A 101 1.17 8.37 1.61
N LEU A 102 2.06 9.10 2.29
CA LEU A 102 2.00 9.35 3.73
C LEU A 102 1.20 10.62 4.05
N ASP A 103 1.62 11.76 3.48
CA ASP A 103 1.06 13.09 3.76
C ASP A 103 0.64 13.86 2.50
N GLY A 104 0.81 13.29 1.31
CA GLY A 104 0.38 13.88 0.05
C GLY A 104 -1.01 13.45 -0.43
N ASP A 105 -1.31 13.82 -1.68
CA ASP A 105 -2.61 13.60 -2.31
C ASP A 105 -3.01 12.11 -2.43
N LYS A 106 -2.01 11.21 -2.43
CA LYS A 106 -2.22 9.76 -2.59
C LYS A 106 -2.57 9.04 -1.29
N GLN A 107 -2.70 9.76 -0.18
CA GLN A 107 -3.28 9.17 1.03
C GLN A 107 -4.73 8.69 0.79
N LYS A 108 -5.50 9.42 -0.03
CA LYS A 108 -6.87 9.01 -0.40
C LYS A 108 -6.87 7.74 -1.24
N PHE A 109 -5.91 7.60 -2.15
CA PHE A 109 -5.75 6.42 -3.00
C PHE A 109 -5.65 5.14 -2.18
N ILE A 110 -4.88 5.13 -1.08
CA ILE A 110 -4.76 3.95 -0.19
C ILE A 110 -6.13 3.58 0.39
N LYS A 111 -6.85 4.57 0.93
CA LYS A 111 -8.15 4.34 1.59
C LYS A 111 -9.20 3.85 0.61
N GLU A 112 -9.27 4.47 -0.57
CA GLU A 112 -10.23 4.10 -1.62
C GLU A 112 -9.93 2.72 -2.19
N THR A 113 -8.66 2.43 -2.50
CA THR A 113 -8.22 1.13 -3.00
C THR A 113 -8.54 0.01 -2.02
N TYR A 114 -8.27 0.22 -0.73
CA TYR A 114 -8.62 -0.73 0.32
C TYR A 114 -10.13 -0.95 0.41
N MET A 115 -10.94 0.12 0.41
CA MET A 115 -12.40 -0.01 0.44
C MET A 115 -12.94 -0.76 -0.78
N ASN A 116 -12.40 -0.50 -1.97
CA ASN A 116 -12.80 -1.19 -3.19
C ASN A 116 -12.50 -2.69 -3.13
N PHE A 117 -11.29 -3.07 -2.72
CA PHE A 117 -10.94 -4.48 -2.55
C PHE A 117 -11.74 -5.16 -1.43
N LEU A 118 -11.97 -4.45 -0.33
CA LEU A 118 -12.77 -4.97 0.78
C LEU A 118 -14.21 -5.23 0.34
N LYS A 119 -14.85 -4.29 -0.39
CA LYS A 119 -16.19 -4.47 -0.95
C LYS A 119 -16.23 -5.67 -1.90
N MET A 120 -15.28 -5.76 -2.83
CA MET A 120 -15.17 -6.86 -3.78
C MET A 120 -15.03 -8.23 -3.09
N LEU A 121 -14.18 -8.32 -2.07
CA LEU A 121 -13.87 -9.57 -1.36
C LEU A 121 -14.91 -9.94 -0.30
N SER A 122 -15.65 -8.96 0.22
CA SER A 122 -16.71 -9.18 1.22
C SER A 122 -17.96 -9.87 0.65
N LYS A 123 -18.05 -10.08 -0.67
CA LYS A 123 -19.17 -10.77 -1.34
C LYS A 123 -20.56 -10.21 -0.93
N GLY A 124 -20.66 -8.89 -0.79
CA GLY A 124 -21.91 -8.20 -0.44
C GLY A 124 -22.20 -8.13 1.06
N LEU A 125 -21.28 -8.57 1.93
CA LEU A 125 -21.37 -8.32 3.38
C LEU A 125 -21.12 -6.84 3.70
N ILE A 126 -20.35 -6.15 2.87
CA ILE A 126 -20.12 -4.70 2.94
C ILE A 126 -20.74 -4.08 1.68
N LYS A 127 -21.65 -3.12 1.89
CA LYS A 127 -22.32 -2.36 0.82
C LYS A 127 -21.56 -1.08 0.49
#